data_AF-A0A257MMQ4-F1
#
_entry.id   AF-A0A257MMQ4-F1
#
_cell.length_a   1.000
_cell.length_b   1.000
_cell.length_c   1.000
_cell.angle_alpha   90.00
_cell.angle_beta   90.00
_cell.angle_gamma   90.00
#
_symmetry.space_group_name_H-M   'P 1'
#
loop_
_entity.id
_entity.type
_entity.pdbx_description
1 polymer ?
#
loop_
_entity_poly.entity_id
_entity_poly.type
_entity_poly.pdbx_seq_one_letter_code
_entity_poly.pdbx_strand_id
1 'polypeptide(L)'
;MIKRCPQHGFFRGELCQCGSAGQLVLDETKTEQLGRLVAGGLRHFPADLGLEMDCHGWVDLAKLGEVVLSRHRWASLDLVVAMIQSDSKQRYEIRGDRVRARYGHSVDVDLDHPENRRPLLYYGASEEEADRILEIGIKPASQRYVHLSGTAEKAWHVATFRTGNPKVIQVDAAAAQKAGVKMMTVNDDIVISETIPYIYLSLLATRDMAWREKA
;
A
#
# COMPACT_ATOMS: atom_id res chain seq x y z
N MET A 1 -3.74 14.89 -9.97
CA MET A 1 -3.17 15.00 -11.34
C MET A 1 -1.75 14.43 -11.39
N ILE A 2 -1.30 14.04 -12.59
CA ILE A 2 0.07 13.60 -12.89
C ILE A 2 0.65 14.55 -13.93
N LYS A 3 1.88 15.02 -13.68
CA LYS A 3 2.64 15.90 -14.56
C LYS A 3 4.00 15.28 -14.89
N ARG A 4 4.65 15.73 -15.96
CA ARG A 4 6.00 15.33 -16.36
C ARG A 4 6.95 16.52 -16.33
N CYS A 5 8.05 16.36 -15.60
CA CYS A 5 9.21 17.24 -15.62
C CYS A 5 10.25 16.66 -16.59
N PRO A 6 10.86 17.46 -17.48
CA PRO A 6 11.94 16.99 -18.34
C PRO A 6 13.16 16.46 -17.58
N GLN A 7 13.41 16.97 -16.36
CA GLN A 7 14.58 16.61 -15.55
C GLN A 7 14.31 15.45 -14.58
N HIS A 8 13.09 15.35 -14.03
CA HIS A 8 12.78 14.43 -12.91
C HIS A 8 11.70 13.40 -13.23
N GLY A 9 11.21 13.36 -14.47
CA GLY A 9 10.17 12.40 -14.86
C GLY A 9 8.78 12.75 -14.33
N PHE A 10 7.97 11.75 -14.02
CA PHE A 10 6.58 11.96 -13.59
C PHE A 10 6.48 12.30 -12.11
N PHE A 11 5.59 13.23 -11.78
CA PHE A 11 5.33 13.65 -10.41
C PHE A 11 3.85 14.00 -10.18
N ARG A 12 3.47 14.06 -8.92
CA ARG A 12 2.14 14.51 -8.46
C ARG A 12 2.32 15.75 -7.61
N GLY A 13 1.37 16.69 -7.71
CA GLY A 13 1.40 17.97 -7.01
C GLY A 13 1.55 19.16 -7.94
N GLU A 14 1.69 20.35 -7.35
CA GLU A 14 1.73 21.59 -8.11
C GLU A 14 3.06 21.80 -8.83
N LEU A 15 4.17 21.63 -8.11
CA LEU A 15 5.53 21.83 -8.61
C LEU A 15 6.38 20.58 -8.44
N CYS A 16 7.27 20.37 -9.40
CA CYS A 16 8.36 19.41 -9.29
C CYS A 16 9.39 19.88 -8.26
N GLN A 17 10.24 18.97 -7.78
CA GLN A 17 11.33 19.27 -6.85
C GLN A 17 12.33 20.34 -7.34
N CYS A 18 12.41 20.60 -8.65
CA CYS A 18 13.19 21.72 -9.20
C CYS A 18 12.42 23.04 -9.38
N GLY A 19 11.19 23.12 -8.88
CA GLY A 19 10.32 24.29 -9.02
C GLY A 19 9.57 24.39 -10.35
N SER A 20 9.79 23.46 -11.28
CA SER A 20 9.05 23.44 -12.56
C SER A 20 7.59 23.02 -12.35
N ALA A 21 6.65 23.74 -12.98
CA ALA A 21 5.24 23.33 -13.03
C ALA A 21 4.99 22.03 -13.82
N GLY A 22 5.93 21.65 -14.70
CA GLY A 22 5.82 20.46 -15.56
C GLY A 22 4.72 20.53 -16.62
N GLN A 23 4.65 19.51 -17.47
CA GLN A 23 3.58 19.33 -18.44
C GLN A 23 2.50 18.41 -17.87
N LEU A 24 1.23 18.78 -17.98
CA LEU A 24 0.12 17.92 -17.58
C LEU A 24 0.07 16.67 -18.45
N VAL A 25 0.08 15.49 -17.80
CA VAL A 25 -0.03 14.18 -18.46
C VAL A 25 -1.41 13.59 -18.23
N LEU A 26 -1.89 13.66 -16.98
CA LEU A 26 -3.20 13.17 -16.59
C LEU A 26 -3.85 14.09 -15.57
N ASP A 27 -5.06 14.54 -15.84
CA ASP A 27 -5.85 15.32 -14.89
C ASP A 27 -6.27 14.49 -13.66
N GLU A 28 -6.78 15.15 -12.62
CA GLU A 28 -7.13 14.49 -11.36
C GLU A 28 -8.21 13.43 -11.52
N THR A 29 -9.32 13.76 -12.19
CA THR A 29 -10.43 12.85 -12.43
C THR A 29 -9.98 11.59 -13.16
N LYS A 30 -9.21 11.74 -14.24
CA LYS A 30 -8.68 10.59 -14.99
C LYS A 30 -7.64 9.80 -14.19
N THR A 31 -6.85 10.48 -13.36
CA THR A 31 -5.90 9.81 -12.44
C THR A 31 -6.64 8.91 -11.46
N GLU A 32 -7.76 9.38 -10.90
CA GLU A 32 -8.58 8.59 -9.98
C GLU A 32 -9.24 7.41 -10.70
N GLN A 33 -9.85 7.65 -11.86
CA GLN A 33 -10.50 6.60 -12.67
C GLN A 33 -9.50 5.50 -13.05
N LEU A 34 -8.33 5.87 -13.60
CA LEU A 34 -7.28 4.93 -13.95
C LEU A 34 -6.76 4.19 -12.72
N GLY A 35 -6.53 4.92 -11.62
CA GLY A 35 -6.06 4.36 -10.36
C GLY A 35 -7.02 3.31 -9.78
N ARG A 36 -8.33 3.56 -9.83
CA ARG A 36 -9.37 2.61 -9.41
C ARG A 36 -9.38 1.37 -10.28
N LEU A 37 -9.29 1.53 -11.60
CA LEU A 37 -9.29 0.40 -12.53
C LEU A 37 -8.04 -0.48 -12.35
N VAL A 38 -6.85 0.13 -12.27
CA VAL A 38 -5.60 -0.59 -12.05
C VAL A 38 -5.56 -1.24 -10.68
N ALA A 39 -6.04 -0.57 -9.63
CA ALA A 39 -6.17 -1.20 -8.31
C ALA A 39 -7.12 -2.40 -8.35
N GLY A 40 -8.26 -2.28 -9.04
CA GLY A 40 -9.20 -3.38 -9.25
C GLY A 40 -8.54 -4.59 -9.91
N GLY A 41 -7.88 -4.36 -11.05
CA GLY A 41 -7.22 -5.41 -11.83
C GLY A 41 -6.01 -6.04 -11.15
N LEU A 42 -5.27 -5.27 -10.35
CA LEU A 42 -4.06 -5.77 -9.69
C LEU A 42 -4.25 -6.21 -8.24
N ARG A 43 -5.45 -6.09 -7.65
CA ARG A 43 -5.69 -6.45 -6.23
C ARG A 43 -6.95 -7.24 -5.94
N HIS A 44 -8.01 -7.03 -6.72
CA HIS A 44 -9.33 -7.42 -6.27
C HIS A 44 -10.03 -8.38 -7.23
N PHE A 45 -9.97 -8.10 -8.53
CA PHE A 45 -10.74 -8.84 -9.54
C PHE A 45 -9.99 -8.91 -10.88
N PRO A 46 -8.76 -9.46 -10.94
CA PRO A 46 -8.02 -9.63 -12.19
C PRO A 46 -8.82 -10.40 -13.25
N ALA A 47 -9.45 -11.52 -12.84
CA ALA A 47 -10.21 -12.39 -13.74
C ALA A 47 -11.41 -11.67 -14.39
N ASP A 48 -12.13 -10.81 -13.65
CA ASP A 48 -13.27 -10.02 -14.18
C ASP A 48 -12.84 -8.99 -15.24
N LEU A 49 -11.55 -8.65 -15.27
CA LEU A 49 -10.96 -7.81 -16.28
C LEU A 49 -10.28 -8.61 -17.41
N GLY A 50 -10.32 -9.95 -17.36
CA GLY A 50 -9.62 -10.82 -18.30
C GLY A 50 -8.09 -10.80 -18.11
N LEU A 51 -7.62 -10.49 -16.91
CA LEU A 51 -6.21 -10.52 -16.57
C LEU A 51 -5.88 -11.84 -15.87
N GLU A 52 -4.85 -12.52 -16.38
CA GLU A 52 -4.24 -13.66 -15.70
C GLU A 52 -3.19 -13.16 -14.72
N MET A 53 -3.38 -13.50 -13.44
CA MET A 53 -2.49 -13.14 -12.35
C MET A 53 -1.78 -14.39 -11.84
N ASP A 54 -0.45 -14.34 -11.75
CA ASP A 54 0.32 -15.44 -11.17
C ASP A 54 0.24 -15.47 -9.64
N CYS A 55 0.79 -16.51 -9.02
CA CYS A 55 0.75 -16.69 -7.57
C CYS A 55 1.45 -15.57 -6.78
N HIS A 56 2.34 -14.80 -7.40
CA HIS A 56 3.04 -13.68 -6.78
C HIS A 56 2.41 -12.32 -7.17
N GLY A 57 1.23 -12.33 -7.79
CA GLY A 57 0.47 -11.14 -8.17
C GLY A 57 0.86 -10.49 -9.49
N TRP A 58 1.79 -11.09 -10.27
CA TRP A 58 2.20 -10.51 -11.54
C TRP A 58 1.17 -10.72 -12.64
N VAL A 59 0.98 -9.68 -13.43
CA VAL A 59 0.12 -9.62 -14.61
C VAL A 59 0.94 -9.10 -15.79
N ASP A 60 0.64 -9.57 -17.00
CA ASP A 60 1.20 -9.04 -18.24
C ASP A 60 0.83 -7.55 -18.41
N LEU A 61 1.85 -6.71 -18.57
CA LEU A 61 1.69 -5.26 -18.63
C LEU A 61 0.98 -4.81 -19.91
N ALA A 62 1.21 -5.49 -21.04
CA ALA A 62 0.53 -5.17 -22.29
C ALA A 62 -0.98 -5.50 -22.20
N LYS A 63 -1.33 -6.63 -21.57
CA LYS A 63 -2.73 -7.01 -21.29
C LYS A 63 -3.42 -6.02 -20.37
N LEU A 64 -2.75 -5.54 -19.33
CA LEU A 64 -3.29 -4.43 -18.52
C LEU A 64 -3.54 -3.19 -19.38
N GLY A 65 -2.63 -2.87 -20.31
CA GLY A 65 -2.78 -1.80 -21.30
C GLY A 65 -4.03 -1.95 -22.17
N GLU A 66 -4.28 -3.14 -22.70
CA GLU A 66 -5.49 -3.48 -23.48
C GLU A 66 -6.77 -3.28 -22.63
N VAL A 67 -6.76 -3.75 -21.38
CA VAL A 67 -7.89 -3.61 -20.45
C VAL A 67 -8.21 -2.15 -20.19
N VAL A 68 -7.21 -1.32 -19.85
CA VAL A 68 -7.47 0.10 -19.53
C VAL A 68 -7.99 0.87 -20.74
N LEU A 69 -7.45 0.60 -21.94
CA LEU A 69 -7.89 1.22 -23.18
C LEU A 69 -9.34 0.81 -23.53
N SER A 70 -9.70 -0.45 -23.28
CA SER A 70 -11.05 -0.95 -23.54
C SER A 70 -12.10 -0.28 -22.64
N ARG A 71 -11.77 -0.02 -21.37
CA ARG A 71 -12.65 0.63 -20.38
C ARG A 71 -12.66 2.15 -20.51
N HIS A 72 -11.55 2.74 -20.93
CA HIS A 72 -11.38 4.18 -21.08
C HIS A 72 -10.67 4.49 -22.39
N ARG A 73 -11.40 5.02 -23.38
CA ARG A 73 -10.87 5.32 -24.72
C ARG A 73 -9.73 6.35 -24.73
N TRP A 74 -9.59 7.13 -23.67
CA TRP A 74 -8.50 8.09 -23.49
C TRP A 74 -7.26 7.49 -22.80
N ALA A 75 -7.38 6.30 -22.20
CA ALA A 75 -6.29 5.66 -21.48
C ALA A 75 -5.32 4.94 -22.44
N SER A 76 -4.10 4.75 -22.00
CA SER A 76 -3.07 4.01 -22.73
C SER A 76 -2.12 3.33 -21.75
N LEU A 77 -1.29 2.41 -22.26
CA LEU A 77 -0.23 1.80 -21.48
C LEU A 77 0.74 2.86 -20.92
N ASP A 78 1.11 3.86 -21.71
CA ASP A 78 2.00 4.95 -21.26
C ASP A 78 1.41 5.72 -20.06
N LEU A 79 0.08 5.91 -20.03
CA LEU A 79 -0.59 6.55 -18.89
C LEU A 79 -0.60 5.66 -17.65
N VAL A 80 -0.69 4.34 -17.81
CA VAL A 80 -0.53 3.39 -16.69
C VAL A 80 0.89 3.46 -16.13
N VAL A 81 1.91 3.47 -17.00
CA VAL A 81 3.31 3.60 -16.60
C VAL A 81 3.54 4.94 -15.89
N ALA A 82 3.03 6.05 -16.41
CA ALA A 82 3.12 7.36 -15.78
C ALA A 82 2.43 7.39 -14.40
N MET A 83 1.29 6.71 -14.26
CA MET A 83 0.58 6.59 -12.99
C MET A 83 1.37 5.80 -11.95
N ILE A 84 2.01 4.70 -12.36
CA ILE A 84 2.84 3.86 -11.50
C ILE A 84 4.11 4.60 -11.08
N GLN A 85 4.84 5.20 -12.03
CA GLN A 85 6.09 5.92 -11.76
C GLN A 85 5.89 7.16 -10.89
N SER A 86 4.72 7.80 -10.98
CA SER A 86 4.38 8.95 -10.13
C SER A 86 3.81 8.57 -8.75
N ASP A 87 3.67 7.28 -8.43
CA ASP A 87 3.10 6.85 -7.17
C ASP A 87 4.11 6.95 -6.02
N SER A 88 3.98 8.01 -5.22
CA SER A 88 4.79 8.21 -4.01
C SER A 88 4.63 7.12 -2.95
N LYS A 89 3.51 6.38 -2.95
CA LYS A 89 3.30 5.25 -2.02
C LYS A 89 3.89 3.95 -2.53
N GLN A 90 4.42 3.93 -3.74
CA GLN A 90 4.98 2.76 -4.40
C GLN A 90 4.01 1.56 -4.34
N ARG A 91 2.74 1.75 -4.69
CA ARG A 91 1.73 0.67 -4.61
C ARG A 91 1.95 -0.42 -5.64
N TYR A 92 2.69 -0.13 -6.70
CA TYR A 92 2.87 -0.99 -7.85
C TYR A 92 4.35 -1.10 -8.18
N GLU A 93 4.72 -2.20 -8.84
CA GLU A 93 6.04 -2.38 -9.41
C GLU A 93 5.96 -3.00 -10.79
N ILE A 94 6.94 -2.66 -11.64
CA ILE A 94 7.09 -3.16 -13.00
C ILE A 94 8.42 -3.89 -13.07
N ARG A 95 8.43 -5.10 -13.63
CA ARG A 95 9.65 -5.89 -13.87
C ARG A 95 9.60 -6.48 -15.28
N GLY A 96 10.35 -5.88 -16.20
CA GLY A 96 10.29 -6.26 -17.61
C GLY A 96 8.92 -5.95 -18.19
N ASP A 97 8.25 -6.98 -18.68
CA ASP A 97 6.92 -6.98 -19.29
C ASP A 97 5.77 -7.24 -18.30
N ARG A 98 6.07 -7.32 -17.00
CA ARG A 98 5.07 -7.61 -15.97
C ARG A 98 4.89 -6.49 -14.96
N VAL A 99 3.70 -6.43 -14.38
CA VAL A 99 3.31 -5.47 -13.35
C VAL A 99 2.52 -6.16 -12.24
N ARG A 100 2.68 -5.71 -11.00
CA ARG A 100 1.84 -6.12 -9.87
C ARG A 100 1.59 -5.00 -8.89
N ALA A 101 0.57 -5.14 -8.06
CA ALA A 101 0.50 -4.41 -6.82
C ALA A 101 1.50 -5.00 -5.81
N ARG A 102 2.14 -4.15 -5.01
CA ARG A 102 3.10 -4.59 -3.99
C ARG A 102 2.42 -5.01 -2.68
N TYR A 103 1.18 -4.57 -2.47
CA TYR A 103 0.39 -4.85 -1.27
C TYR A 103 -1.10 -4.55 -1.52
N GLY A 104 -1.98 -4.98 -0.61
CA GLY A 104 -3.41 -4.67 -0.61
C GLY A 104 -4.29 -5.55 -1.48
N HIS A 105 -3.80 -6.74 -1.87
CA HIS A 105 -4.60 -7.76 -2.54
C HIS A 105 -5.72 -8.25 -1.61
N SER A 106 -6.90 -8.48 -2.17
CA SER A 106 -7.96 -9.29 -1.55
C SER A 106 -8.07 -10.69 -2.18
N VAL A 107 -7.44 -10.89 -3.33
CA VAL A 107 -7.23 -12.21 -3.93
C VAL A 107 -6.10 -12.95 -3.23
N ASP A 108 -6.12 -14.27 -3.31
CA ASP A 108 -5.07 -15.10 -2.74
C ASP A 108 -3.80 -15.01 -3.60
N VAL A 109 -2.73 -14.50 -3.00
CA VAL A 109 -1.39 -14.37 -3.57
C VAL A 109 -0.37 -14.69 -2.48
N ASP A 110 0.75 -15.29 -2.86
CA ASP A 110 1.93 -15.43 -2.02
C ASP A 110 2.98 -14.42 -2.49
N LEU A 111 3.04 -13.27 -1.82
CA LEU A 111 4.03 -12.25 -2.15
C LEU A 111 5.43 -12.69 -1.67
N ASP A 112 6.44 -12.29 -2.43
CA ASP A 112 7.86 -12.70 -2.29
C ASP A 112 8.76 -11.51 -1.93
N HIS A 113 8.25 -10.57 -1.14
CA HIS A 113 9.05 -9.43 -0.67
C HIS A 113 10.13 -9.87 0.32
N PRO A 114 11.22 -9.10 0.48
CA PRO A 114 12.26 -9.40 1.47
C PRO A 114 11.71 -9.51 2.88
N GLU A 115 12.28 -10.42 3.68
CA GLU A 115 11.90 -10.59 5.08
C GLU A 115 12.11 -9.30 5.89
N ASN A 116 11.16 -9.01 6.79
CA ASN A 116 11.27 -7.85 7.67
C ASN A 116 12.45 -7.97 8.63
N ARG A 117 13.17 -6.85 8.81
CA ARG A 117 14.30 -6.73 9.74
C ARG A 117 14.04 -5.79 10.90
N ARG A 118 12.91 -5.08 10.91
CA ARG A 118 12.57 -4.13 11.97
C ARG A 118 12.12 -4.92 13.21
N PRO A 119 12.67 -4.64 14.41
CA PRO A 119 12.26 -5.35 15.61
C PRO A 119 10.85 -4.97 16.06
N LEU A 120 10.40 -3.76 15.71
CA LEU A 120 9.09 -3.23 16.06
C LEU A 120 8.36 -2.74 14.82
N LEU A 121 7.05 -2.95 14.81
CA LEU A 121 6.12 -2.46 13.80
C LEU A 121 4.85 -1.94 14.48
N TYR A 122 4.01 -1.23 13.72
CA TYR A 122 2.87 -0.53 14.31
C TYR A 122 1.59 -0.72 13.49
N TYR A 123 0.47 -0.88 14.19
CA TYR A 123 -0.86 -0.95 13.61
C TYR A 123 -1.74 0.15 14.19
N GLY A 124 -2.42 0.89 13.32
CA GLY A 124 -3.36 1.93 13.72
C GLY A 124 -4.78 1.39 13.72
N ALA A 125 -5.50 1.57 14.83
CA ALA A 125 -6.85 1.04 15.04
C ALA A 125 -7.77 2.08 15.68
N SER A 126 -9.09 1.87 15.61
CA SER A 126 -10.02 2.54 16.51
C SER A 126 -9.87 2.00 17.94
N GLU A 127 -10.43 2.71 18.92
CA GLU A 127 -10.45 2.24 20.32
C GLU A 127 -11.11 0.86 20.46
N GLU A 128 -12.32 0.69 19.89
CA GLU A 128 -13.04 -0.59 19.91
C GLU A 128 -12.33 -1.72 19.16
N GLU A 129 -11.59 -1.40 18.10
CA GLU A 129 -10.80 -2.37 17.34
C GLU A 129 -9.54 -2.74 18.11
N ALA A 130 -8.90 -1.79 18.79
CA ALA A 130 -7.69 -2.02 19.56
C ALA A 130 -7.93 -3.00 20.72
N ASP A 131 -9.01 -2.82 21.48
CA ASP A 131 -9.36 -3.74 22.58
C ASP A 131 -9.53 -5.17 22.07
N ARG A 132 -10.27 -5.34 20.97
CA ARG A 132 -10.45 -6.65 20.32
C ARG A 132 -9.13 -7.25 19.84
N ILE A 133 -8.30 -6.46 19.16
CA ILE A 133 -7.00 -6.92 18.65
C ILE A 133 -6.09 -7.39 19.79
N LEU A 134 -6.09 -6.69 20.91
CA LEU A 134 -5.27 -7.04 22.07
C LEU A 134 -5.74 -8.34 22.76
N GLU A 135 -6.97 -8.78 22.51
CA GLU A 135 -7.48 -10.07 23.00
C GLU A 135 -7.25 -11.22 22.00
N ILE A 136 -7.48 -10.99 20.71
CA ILE A 136 -7.55 -12.09 19.71
C ILE A 136 -6.40 -12.11 18.69
N GLY A 137 -5.55 -11.08 18.69
CA GLY A 137 -4.50 -10.88 17.71
C GLY A 137 -4.96 -10.09 16.47
N ILE A 138 -4.01 -9.79 15.57
CA ILE A 138 -4.30 -9.12 14.30
C ILE A 138 -4.44 -10.17 13.20
N LYS A 139 -5.59 -10.20 12.54
CA LYS A 139 -5.86 -11.08 11.39
C LYS A 139 -6.02 -10.24 10.12
N PRO A 140 -5.68 -10.80 8.94
CA PRO A 140 -6.10 -10.20 7.68
C PRO A 140 -7.63 -10.05 7.67
N ALA A 141 -8.12 -8.86 7.30
CA ALA A 141 -9.55 -8.58 7.21
C ALA A 141 -10.03 -8.75 5.76
N SER A 142 -10.26 -7.66 5.03
CA SER A 142 -10.62 -7.69 3.61
C SER A 142 -9.43 -7.87 2.67
N GLN A 143 -8.22 -7.96 3.21
CA GLN A 143 -6.97 -8.07 2.47
C GLN A 143 -6.26 -9.37 2.82
N ARG A 144 -5.42 -9.87 1.93
CA ARG A 144 -4.66 -11.12 2.08
C ARG A 144 -3.64 -11.08 3.21
N TYR A 145 -3.05 -9.92 3.47
CA TYR A 145 -2.06 -9.73 4.53
C TYR A 145 -2.48 -8.62 5.48
N VAL A 146 -2.04 -8.72 6.73
CA VAL A 146 -2.05 -7.61 7.67
C VAL A 146 -1.08 -6.54 7.18
N HIS A 147 -1.51 -5.28 7.16
CA HIS A 147 -0.64 -4.16 6.83
C HIS A 147 -0.17 -3.47 8.12
N LEU A 148 1.15 -3.37 8.27
CA LEU A 148 1.80 -2.72 9.39
C LEU A 148 2.59 -1.50 8.88
N SER A 149 2.70 -0.49 9.74
CA SER A 149 3.52 0.68 9.50
C SER A 149 4.91 0.51 10.11
N GLY A 150 5.93 1.03 9.43
CA GLY A 150 7.31 1.07 9.93
C GLY A 150 7.52 2.02 11.12
N THR A 151 6.58 2.93 11.38
CA THR A 151 6.63 3.89 12.49
C THR A 151 5.26 4.08 13.14
N ALA A 152 5.26 4.46 14.44
CA ALA A 152 4.05 4.75 15.20
C ALA A 152 3.29 5.96 14.67
N GLU A 153 3.99 7.02 14.27
CA GLU A 153 3.40 8.21 13.65
C GLU A 153 2.62 7.87 12.38
N LYS A 154 3.18 7.01 11.53
CA LYS A 154 2.52 6.59 10.30
C LYS A 154 1.29 5.73 10.58
N ALA A 155 1.38 4.79 11.52
CA ALA A 155 0.22 3.99 11.95
C ALA A 155 -0.91 4.88 12.47
N TRP A 156 -0.56 5.86 13.30
CA TRP A 156 -1.50 6.84 13.82
C TRP A 156 -2.18 7.65 12.70
N HIS A 157 -1.38 8.23 11.80
CA HIS A 157 -1.89 9.01 10.66
C HIS A 157 -2.78 8.18 9.72
N VAL A 158 -2.47 6.89 9.52
CA VAL A 158 -3.33 6.01 8.71
C VAL A 158 -4.67 5.75 9.41
N ALA A 159 -4.67 5.63 10.73
CA ALA A 159 -5.90 5.42 11.50
C ALA A 159 -6.83 6.64 11.53
N THR A 160 -6.31 7.88 11.44
CA THR A 160 -7.14 9.10 11.44
C THR A 160 -8.10 9.17 10.24
N PHE A 161 -7.79 8.49 9.13
CA PHE A 161 -8.71 8.40 7.98
C PHE A 161 -9.96 7.54 8.29
N ARG A 162 -9.96 6.77 9.38
CA ARG A 162 -11.05 5.86 9.74
C ARG A 162 -11.73 6.24 11.06
N THR A 163 -11.02 6.91 11.96
CA THR A 163 -11.52 7.25 13.29
C THR A 163 -10.98 8.59 13.79
N GLY A 164 -11.80 9.32 14.55
CA GLY A 164 -11.37 10.54 15.25
C GLY A 164 -10.49 10.25 16.48
N ASN A 165 -10.55 9.03 17.03
CA ASN A 165 -9.82 8.62 18.24
C ASN A 165 -8.90 7.41 17.95
N PRO A 166 -7.84 7.61 17.13
CA PRO A 166 -6.90 6.54 16.80
C PRO A 166 -6.08 6.07 18.01
N LYS A 167 -5.93 4.75 18.10
CA LYS A 167 -4.98 4.04 18.96
C LYS A 167 -3.88 3.43 18.10
N VAL A 168 -2.69 3.28 18.69
CA VAL A 168 -1.55 2.64 18.04
C VAL A 168 -1.17 1.40 18.82
N ILE A 169 -1.13 0.27 18.13
CA ILE A 169 -0.70 -1.02 18.65
C ILE A 169 0.73 -1.24 18.18
N GLN A 170 1.65 -1.46 19.10
CA GLN A 170 3.00 -1.88 18.83
C GLN A 170 3.06 -3.41 18.71
N VAL A 171 3.76 -3.88 17.68
CA VAL A 171 4.01 -5.29 17.41
C VAL A 171 5.49 -5.59 17.67
N ASP A 172 5.77 -6.57 18.52
CA ASP A 172 7.11 -7.18 18.65
C ASP A 172 7.36 -8.12 17.45
N ALA A 173 7.81 -7.51 16.34
CA ALA A 173 8.03 -8.22 15.10
C ALA A 173 9.17 -9.23 15.20
N ALA A 174 10.21 -8.93 15.99
CA ALA A 174 11.33 -9.86 16.21
C ALA A 174 10.87 -11.14 16.93
N ALA A 175 10.10 -11.00 18.02
CA ALA A 175 9.57 -12.15 18.75
C ALA A 175 8.55 -12.95 17.92
N ALA A 176 7.67 -12.26 17.18
CA ALA A 176 6.69 -12.90 16.30
C ALA A 176 7.37 -13.68 15.16
N GLN A 177 8.38 -13.11 14.49
CA GLN A 177 9.13 -13.79 13.43
C GLN A 177 9.91 -14.99 13.99
N LYS A 178 10.53 -14.87 15.17
CA LYS A 178 11.20 -16.00 15.84
C LYS A 178 10.23 -17.16 16.14
N ALA A 179 8.95 -16.87 16.34
CA ALA A 179 7.90 -17.85 16.53
C ALA A 179 7.24 -18.33 15.23
N GLY A 180 7.72 -17.89 14.06
CA GLY A 180 7.29 -18.37 12.75
C GLY A 180 6.27 -17.47 12.02
N VAL A 181 5.97 -16.27 12.52
CA VAL A 181 5.08 -15.32 11.80
C VAL A 181 5.84 -14.72 10.61
N LYS A 182 5.41 -15.02 9.38
CA LYS A 182 5.99 -14.46 8.15
C LYS A 182 5.65 -12.97 8.05
N MET A 183 6.70 -12.13 7.99
CA MET A 183 6.59 -10.69 7.79
C MET A 183 7.55 -10.25 6.69
N MET A 184 7.07 -9.39 5.78
CA MET A 184 7.86 -8.96 4.62
C MET A 184 7.82 -7.46 4.43
N THR A 185 8.98 -6.85 4.21
CA THR A 185 9.11 -5.42 3.96
C THR A 185 8.76 -5.09 2.52
N VAL A 186 7.70 -4.30 2.33
CA VAL A 186 7.30 -3.82 1.01
C VAL A 186 8.08 -2.56 0.65
N ASN A 187 8.11 -1.57 1.54
CA ASN A 187 8.89 -0.35 1.39
C ASN A 187 9.23 0.20 2.79
N ASP A 188 9.82 1.40 2.84
CA ASP A 188 10.25 2.00 4.11
C ASP A 188 9.10 2.21 5.12
N ASP A 189 7.88 2.38 4.61
CA ASP A 189 6.70 2.68 5.41
C ASP A 189 5.85 1.44 5.71
N ILE A 190 5.89 0.41 4.86
CA ILE A 190 4.91 -0.68 4.84
C ILE A 190 5.59 -2.03 4.99
N VAL A 191 5.12 -2.78 6.00
CA VAL A 191 5.39 -4.20 6.16
C VAL A 191 4.06 -4.96 6.05
N ILE A 192 4.09 -6.10 5.39
CA ILE A 192 2.94 -7.02 5.34
C ILE A 192 3.22 -8.26 6.17
N SER A 193 2.19 -8.80 6.82
CA SER A 193 2.32 -9.92 7.74
C SER A 193 1.19 -10.93 7.57
N GLU A 194 1.48 -12.19 7.86
CA GLU A 194 0.46 -13.17 8.24
C GLU A 194 -0.19 -12.79 9.59
N THR A 195 -1.16 -13.59 10.05
CA THR A 195 -1.84 -13.37 11.34
C THR A 195 -0.82 -13.26 12.49
N ILE A 196 -1.04 -12.27 13.37
CA ILE A 196 -0.14 -11.93 14.48
C ILE A 196 -0.86 -12.25 15.81
N PRO A 197 -0.37 -13.22 16.60
CA PRO A 197 -0.94 -13.53 17.91
C PRO A 197 -0.89 -12.35 18.89
N TYR A 198 -1.91 -12.24 19.75
CA TYR A 198 -2.05 -11.14 20.71
C TYR A 198 -0.86 -10.98 21.68
N ILE A 199 -0.17 -12.08 21.99
CA ILE A 199 1.03 -12.12 22.84
C ILE A 199 2.16 -11.18 22.34
N TYR A 200 2.21 -10.88 21.05
CA TYR A 200 3.21 -9.97 20.47
C TYR A 200 2.72 -8.52 20.35
N LEU A 201 1.55 -8.22 20.91
CA LEU A 201 0.88 -6.93 20.76
C LEU A 201 0.85 -6.20 22.09
N SER A 202 1.06 -4.89 22.01
CA SER A 202 0.90 -4.00 23.17
C SER A 202 0.36 -2.66 22.71
N LEU A 203 -0.47 -2.03 23.53
CA LEU A 203 -0.91 -0.66 23.26
C LEU A 203 0.25 0.32 23.48
N LEU A 204 0.53 1.17 22.49
CA LEU A 204 1.52 2.21 22.64
C LEU A 204 0.98 3.30 23.57
N ALA A 205 1.73 3.63 24.63
CA ALA A 205 1.28 4.60 25.62
C ALA A 205 1.22 6.02 25.01
N THR A 206 0.25 6.83 25.45
CA THR A 206 0.07 8.20 24.93
C THR A 206 1.31 9.08 25.09
N ARG A 207 2.05 8.90 26.19
CA ARG A 207 3.33 9.60 26.44
C ARG A 207 4.40 9.30 25.37
N ASP A 208 4.35 8.13 24.76
CA ASP A 208 5.28 7.68 23.74
C ASP A 208 4.81 8.12 22.33
N MET A 209 3.78 8.98 22.27
CA MET A 209 3.23 9.61 21.07
C MET A 209 3.31 11.15 21.17
N ALA A 210 4.40 11.69 21.70
CA ALA A 210 4.57 13.13 21.97
C ALA A 210 4.43 14.03 20.72
N TRP A 211 4.52 13.48 19.50
CA TRP A 211 4.24 14.21 18.25
C TRP A 211 2.75 14.54 18.04
N ARG A 212 1.82 13.92 18.77
CA ARG A 212 0.37 14.21 18.66
C ARG A 212 0.00 15.63 19.11
N GLU A 213 0.77 16.22 20.00
CA GLU A 213 0.49 17.56 20.55
C GLU A 213 0.90 18.69 19.59
N LYS A 214 1.58 18.36 18.49
CA LYS A 214 2.07 19.33 17.49
C LYS A 214 1.27 19.33 16.17
N ALA A 215 0.22 18.51 16.06
CA ALA A 215 -0.64 18.38 14.88
C ALA A 215 -2.01 19.02 15.13
#